data_AF-A0A3A5QUU3-F1
#
_entry.id   AF-A0A3A5QUU3-F1
#
_cell.length_a   1.000
_cell.length_b   1.000
_cell.length_c   1.000
_cell.angle_alpha   90.00
_cell.angle_beta   90.00
_cell.angle_gamma   90.00
#
_symmetry.space_group_name_H-M   'P 1'
#
loop_
_entity.id
_entity.type
_entity.pdbx_description
1 polymer ?
#
loop_
_entity_poly.entity_id
_entity_poly.type
_entity_poly.pdbx_seq_one_letter_code
_entity_poly.pdbx_strand_id
1 'polypeptide(L)'
;MFKEPAYWMYYFWSKNKRARKDKAVISNATWTMAILWLLNLMALHLLFEAWGWDMLTGWFSSLTDKVEWSRFNPVAYLFAAATLAPFIWIARKLYYRPAKLKAMQAKYETVGEYRKLLGQCLFWLYVIGSFASFFIIAEQKNHSKEQPLIERLQEM
;
A
#
# COMPACT_ATOMS: atom_id res chain seq x y z
N MET A 1 -1.57 -16.32 0.19
CA MET A 1 -1.28 -15.63 1.47
C MET A 1 -2.26 -14.50 1.81
N PHE A 2 -2.49 -13.49 0.96
CA PHE A 2 -3.28 -12.29 1.34
C PHE A 2 -4.82 -12.43 1.50
N LYS A 3 -5.38 -13.64 1.61
CA LYS A 3 -6.84 -13.84 1.77
C LYS A 3 -7.34 -13.28 3.11
N GLU A 4 -6.54 -13.44 4.17
CA GLU A 4 -6.92 -13.03 5.52
C GLU A 4 -6.88 -11.50 5.69
N PRO A 5 -5.81 -10.78 5.29
CA PRO A 5 -5.85 -9.32 5.24
C PRO A 5 -6.96 -8.76 4.36
N ALA A 6 -7.24 -9.39 3.20
CA ALA A 6 -8.30 -8.95 2.30
C ALA A 6 -9.71 -9.09 2.93
N TYR A 7 -9.93 -10.17 3.70
CA TYR A 7 -11.15 -10.35 4.47
C TYR A 7 -11.31 -9.28 5.56
N TRP A 8 -10.26 -9.06 6.36
CA TRP A 8 -10.31 -8.08 7.46
C TRP A 8 -10.45 -6.64 6.95
N MET A 9 -9.85 -6.33 5.81
CA MET A 9 -10.08 -5.05 5.11
C MET A 9 -11.55 -4.87 4.71
N TYR A 10 -12.16 -5.90 4.11
CA TYR A 10 -13.59 -5.87 3.81
C TYR A 10 -14.44 -5.74 5.07
N TYR A 11 -14.12 -6.51 6.11
CA TYR A 11 -14.83 -6.48 7.38
C TYR A 11 -14.79 -5.08 8.00
N PHE A 12 -13.62 -4.44 8.04
CA PHE A 12 -13.44 -3.06 8.49
C PHE A 12 -14.37 -2.09 7.74
N TRP A 13 -14.32 -2.11 6.40
CA TRP A 13 -15.17 -1.23 5.58
C TRP A 13 -16.66 -1.56 5.69
N SER A 14 -17.01 -2.83 5.93
CA SER A 14 -18.39 -3.25 6.15
C SER A 14 -18.93 -2.78 7.50
N LYS A 15 -18.09 -2.55 8.50
CA LYS A 15 -18.52 -1.97 9.79
C LYS A 15 -18.73 -0.47 9.68
N ASN A 16 -18.01 0.21 8.78
CA ASN A 16 -18.19 1.63 8.53
C ASN A 16 -19.62 1.95 8.01
N LYS A 17 -20.36 2.77 8.76
CA LYS A 17 -21.75 3.14 8.43
C LYS A 17 -21.85 3.90 7.10
N ARG A 18 -20.90 4.80 6.82
CA ARG A 18 -20.90 5.62 5.60
C ARG A 18 -20.68 4.78 4.35
N ALA A 19 -19.64 3.92 4.38
CA ALA A 19 -19.33 3.04 3.25
C ALA A 19 -20.47 2.06 2.92
N ARG A 20 -21.24 1.62 3.93
CA ARG A 20 -22.46 0.81 3.72
C ARG A 20 -23.58 1.61 3.07
N LYS A 21 -23.86 2.81 3.57
CA LYS A 21 -24.90 3.70 3.02
C LYS A 21 -24.65 3.99 1.54
N ASP A 22 -23.39 4.24 1.20
CA ASP A 22 -22.98 4.59 -0.16
C ASP A 22 -22.74 3.36 -1.06
N LYS A 23 -22.99 2.14 -0.55
CA LYS A 23 -22.70 0.85 -1.23
C LYS A 23 -21.24 0.74 -1.73
N ALA A 24 -20.34 1.49 -1.09
CA ALA A 24 -18.94 1.63 -1.48
C ALA A 24 -17.99 0.64 -0.78
N VAL A 25 -18.50 -0.24 0.10
CA VAL A 25 -17.70 -1.18 0.91
C VAL A 25 -16.66 -1.94 0.08
N ILE A 26 -17.10 -2.58 -1.01
CA ILE A 26 -16.22 -3.39 -1.85
C ILE A 26 -15.20 -2.51 -2.58
N SER A 27 -15.64 -1.35 -3.09
CA SER A 27 -14.76 -0.39 -3.75
C SER A 27 -13.68 0.08 -2.80
N ASN A 28 -14.07 0.60 -1.63
CA ASN A 28 -13.15 1.12 -0.63
C ASN A 28 -12.18 0.04 -0.15
N ALA A 29 -12.65 -1.18 0.13
CA ALA A 29 -11.77 -2.29 0.50
C ALA A 29 -10.76 -2.63 -0.62
N THR A 30 -11.19 -2.59 -1.88
CA THR A 30 -10.30 -2.81 -3.03
C THR A 30 -9.23 -1.73 -3.13
N TRP A 31 -9.62 -0.46 -3.02
CA TRP A 31 -8.71 0.68 -3.07
C TRP A 31 -7.72 0.67 -1.91
N THR A 32 -8.18 0.44 -0.68
CA THR A 32 -7.29 0.40 0.49
C THR A 32 -6.30 -0.76 0.40
N MET A 33 -6.72 -1.95 -0.07
CA MET A 33 -5.77 -3.05 -0.32
C MET A 33 -4.74 -2.69 -1.39
N ALA A 34 -5.16 -2.08 -2.49
CA ALA A 34 -4.27 -1.71 -3.57
C ALA A 34 -3.21 -0.68 -3.11
N ILE A 35 -3.63 0.32 -2.32
CA ILE A 35 -2.73 1.31 -1.72
C ILE A 35 -1.74 0.65 -0.77
N LEU A 36 -2.20 -0.26 0.10
CA LEU A 36 -1.32 -0.99 1.03
C LEU A 36 -0.27 -1.84 0.31
N TRP A 37 -0.66 -2.51 -0.77
CA TRP A 37 0.30 -3.28 -1.57
C TRP A 37 1.29 -2.39 -2.30
N LEU A 38 0.83 -1.28 -2.87
CA LEU A 38 1.72 -0.31 -3.49
C LEU A 38 2.71 0.24 -2.47
N LEU A 39 2.25 0.62 -1.28
CA LEU A 39 3.08 1.15 -0.21
C LEU A 39 4.14 0.14 0.25
N ASN A 40 3.78 -1.14 0.40
CA ASN A 40 4.74 -2.19 0.73
C ASN A 40 5.73 -2.47 -0.40
N LEU A 41 5.29 -2.40 -1.67
CA LEU A 41 6.19 -2.52 -2.81
C LEU A 41 7.17 -1.34 -2.86
N MET A 42 6.70 -0.13 -2.57
CA MET A 42 7.54 1.07 -2.50
C MET A 42 8.53 1.00 -1.33
N ALA A 43 8.13 0.49 -0.17
CA ALA A 43 9.04 0.27 0.95
C ALA A 43 10.15 -0.74 0.58
N LEU A 44 9.78 -1.84 -0.08
CA LEU A 44 10.74 -2.85 -0.57
C LEU A 44 11.66 -2.29 -1.65
N HIS A 45 11.13 -1.47 -2.56
CA HIS A 45 11.91 -0.74 -3.56
C HIS A 45 12.97 0.16 -2.91
N LEU A 46 12.58 0.95 -1.91
CA LEU A 46 13.50 1.82 -1.18
C LEU A 46 14.55 1.02 -0.37
N LEU A 47 14.19 -0.15 0.17
CA LEU A 47 15.15 -1.04 0.83
C LEU A 47 16.20 -1.57 -0.15
N PHE A 48 15.80 -1.95 -1.36
CA PHE A 48 16.74 -2.39 -2.37
C PHE A 48 17.72 -1.28 -2.79
N GLU A 49 17.23 -0.05 -2.93
CA GLU A 49 18.10 1.12 -3.15
C GLU A 49 19.08 1.30 -1.99
N ALA A 50 18.60 1.25 -0.74
CA ALA A 50 19.46 1.36 0.43
C ALA A 50 20.52 0.24 0.52
N TRP A 51 20.25 -0.93 -0.06
CA TRP A 51 21.18 -2.06 -0.14
C TRP A 51 22.18 -1.98 -1.32
N GLY A 52 22.17 -0.91 -2.11
CA GLY A 52 23.08 -0.70 -3.23
C GLY A 52 22.66 -1.41 -4.53
N TRP A 53 21.39 -1.79 -4.66
CA TRP A 53 20.85 -2.41 -5.88
C TRP A 53 20.29 -1.36 -6.87
N ASP A 54 20.89 -0.17 -6.91
CA ASP A 54 20.45 0.97 -7.73
C ASP A 54 20.33 0.65 -9.23
N MET A 55 21.05 -0.36 -9.73
CA MET A 55 20.92 -0.80 -11.12
C MET A 55 19.54 -1.42 -11.42
N LEU A 56 18.86 -2.02 -10.43
CA LEU A 56 17.54 -2.65 -10.59
C LEU A 56 16.37 -1.71 -10.28
N THR A 57 16.61 -0.70 -9.44
CA THR A 57 15.60 0.22 -8.90
C THR A 57 15.74 1.64 -9.46
N GLY A 58 16.92 2.03 -9.93
CA GLY A 58 17.22 3.39 -10.38
C GLY A 58 16.41 3.85 -11.60
N TRP A 59 15.99 2.95 -12.48
CA TRP A 59 15.11 3.29 -13.60
C TRP A 59 13.73 3.77 -13.12
N PHE A 60 13.20 3.16 -12.06
CA PHE A 60 11.90 3.55 -11.50
C PHE A 60 12.01 4.89 -10.76
N SER A 61 13.06 5.09 -9.97
CA SER A 61 13.33 6.37 -9.32
C SER A 61 13.54 7.51 -10.34
N SER A 62 14.25 7.24 -11.44
CA SER A 62 14.42 8.21 -12.53
C SER A 62 13.09 8.57 -13.21
N LEU A 63 12.17 7.60 -13.36
CA LEU A 63 10.84 7.87 -13.89
C LEU A 63 10.00 8.72 -12.92
N THR A 64 10.06 8.44 -11.61
CA THR A 64 9.32 9.22 -10.62
C THR A 64 9.86 10.63 -10.44
N ASP A 65 11.18 10.83 -10.58
CA ASP A 65 11.83 12.15 -10.46
C ASP A 65 11.50 13.07 -11.66
N LYS A 66 11.20 12.50 -12.82
CA LYS A 66 10.74 13.26 -14.00
C LYS A 66 9.29 13.72 -13.90
N VAL A 67 8.52 13.16 -12.97
CA VAL A 67 7.13 13.56 -12.75
C VAL A 67 7.12 14.71 -11.77
N GLU A 68 6.70 15.89 -12.22
CA GLU A 68 6.44 17.01 -11.32
C GLU A 68 5.21 16.73 -10.45
N TRP A 69 5.45 16.33 -9.20
CA TRP A 69 4.42 16.05 -8.22
C TRP A 69 3.76 17.34 -7.72
N SER A 70 2.83 17.86 -8.50
CA SER A 70 2.01 19.02 -8.14
C SER A 70 0.53 18.67 -8.16
N ARG A 71 -0.24 19.28 -7.25
CA ARG A 71 -1.71 19.16 -7.17
C ARG A 71 -2.40 19.60 -8.46
N PHE A 72 -1.74 20.42 -9.27
CA PHE A 72 -2.29 20.93 -10.52
C PHE A 72 -1.71 20.23 -11.75
N ASN A 73 -0.80 19.26 -11.58
CA ASN A 73 -0.21 18.54 -12.70
C ASN A 73 -1.03 17.29 -13.06
N PRO A 74 -1.74 17.28 -14.21
CA PRO A 74 -2.52 16.12 -14.64
C PRO A 74 -1.63 14.90 -14.95
N VAL A 75 -0.37 15.09 -15.33
CA VAL A 75 0.58 14.01 -15.61
C VAL A 75 0.88 13.20 -14.35
N ALA A 76 0.99 13.86 -13.19
CA ALA A 76 1.19 13.19 -11.90
C ALA A 76 0.00 12.29 -11.55
N TYR A 77 -1.23 12.75 -11.80
CA TYR A 77 -2.43 11.93 -11.58
C TYR A 77 -2.54 10.75 -12.55
N LEU A 78 -2.20 10.96 -13.82
CA LEU A 78 -2.15 9.87 -14.81
C LEU A 78 -1.11 8.82 -14.44
N PHE A 79 0.08 9.25 -14.01
CA PHE A 79 1.13 8.34 -13.56
C PHE A 79 0.72 7.57 -12.30
N ALA A 80 0.10 8.25 -11.32
CA ALA A 80 -0.44 7.60 -10.12
C ALA A 80 -1.54 6.59 -10.47
N ALA A 81 -2.45 6.94 -11.39
CA ALA A 81 -3.51 6.05 -11.84
C ALA A 81 -2.95 4.83 -12.59
N ALA A 82 -1.97 5.02 -13.48
CA ALA A 82 -1.30 3.95 -14.21
C ALA A 82 -0.58 2.99 -13.26
N THR A 83 0.08 3.54 -12.24
CA THR A 83 0.78 2.74 -11.21
C THR A 83 -0.20 1.94 -10.35
N LEU A 84 -1.34 2.53 -9.96
CA LEU A 84 -2.29 1.90 -9.03
C LEU A 84 -3.30 0.96 -9.70
N ALA A 85 -3.68 1.23 -10.95
CA ALA A 85 -4.62 0.43 -11.73
C ALA A 85 -4.35 -1.10 -11.72
N PRO A 86 -3.10 -1.59 -11.93
CA PRO A 86 -2.83 -3.02 -11.88
C PRO A 86 -3.13 -3.60 -10.49
N PHE A 87 -2.80 -2.91 -9.40
CA PHE A 87 -3.09 -3.38 -8.04
C PHE A 87 -4.58 -3.47 -7.77
N ILE A 88 -5.36 -2.46 -8.19
CA ILE A 88 -6.82 -2.47 -8.07
C ILE A 88 -7.41 -3.65 -8.84
N TRP A 89 -6.96 -3.87 -10.08
CA TRP A 89 -7.42 -4.97 -10.91
C TRP A 89 -7.08 -6.34 -10.28
N ILE A 90 -5.85 -6.53 -9.80
CA ILE A 90 -5.40 -7.75 -9.14
C ILE A 90 -6.22 -7.98 -7.86
N ALA A 91 -6.34 -6.98 -6.98
CA ALA A 91 -7.09 -7.08 -5.73
C ALA A 91 -8.56 -7.46 -6.00
N ARG A 92 -9.19 -6.82 -7.00
CA ARG A 92 -10.55 -7.14 -7.42
C ARG A 92 -10.67 -8.57 -7.95
N LYS A 93 -9.78 -8.97 -8.86
CA LYS A 93 -9.81 -10.31 -9.50
C LYS A 93 -9.54 -11.44 -8.52
N LEU A 94 -8.63 -11.22 -7.57
CA LEU A 94 -8.21 -12.24 -6.62
C LEU A 94 -9.15 -12.38 -5.43
N TYR A 95 -9.65 -11.27 -4.89
CA TYR A 95 -10.33 -11.27 -3.59
C TYR A 95 -11.76 -10.73 -3.62
N TYR A 96 -11.99 -9.61 -4.32
CA TYR A 96 -13.25 -8.88 -4.25
C TYR A 96 -14.27 -9.18 -5.35
N ARG A 97 -14.05 -10.25 -6.15
CA ARG A 97 -15.11 -10.79 -7.01
C ARG A 97 -16.24 -11.36 -6.14
N PRO A 98 -17.53 -11.11 -6.46
CA PRO A 98 -18.65 -11.48 -5.59
C PRO A 98 -18.65 -12.94 -5.12
N ALA A 99 -18.39 -13.89 -6.03
CA ALA A 99 -18.32 -15.32 -5.70
C ALA A 99 -17.18 -15.63 -4.70
N LYS A 100 -16.00 -15.04 -4.91
CA LYS A 100 -14.83 -15.26 -4.04
C LYS A 100 -15.00 -14.60 -2.68
N LEU A 101 -15.59 -13.42 -2.66
CA LEU A 101 -15.88 -12.69 -1.43
C LEU A 101 -16.89 -13.45 -0.56
N LYS A 102 -17.98 -13.97 -1.15
CA LYS A 102 -18.95 -14.81 -0.44
C LYS A 102 -18.31 -16.07 0.14
N ALA A 103 -17.49 -16.76 -0.64
CA ALA A 103 -16.76 -17.95 -0.16
C ALA A 103 -15.80 -17.59 1.00
N MET A 104 -15.18 -16.42 0.95
CA MET A 104 -14.31 -15.92 2.00
C MET A 104 -15.11 -15.59 3.27
N GLN A 105 -16.24 -14.90 3.14
CA GLN A 105 -17.13 -14.59 4.26
C GLN A 105 -17.61 -15.86 4.97
N ALA A 106 -18.15 -16.82 4.22
CA ALA A 106 -18.62 -18.09 4.77
C ALA A 106 -17.50 -18.82 5.55
N LYS A 107 -16.26 -18.77 5.03
CA LYS A 107 -15.11 -19.37 5.71
C LYS A 107 -14.74 -18.65 7.02
N TYR A 108 -14.75 -17.32 7.06
CA TYR A 108 -14.32 -16.57 8.24
C TYR A 108 -15.45 -16.33 9.26
N GLU A 109 -16.71 -16.52 8.86
CA GLU A 109 -17.85 -16.53 9.78
C GLU A 109 -17.84 -17.75 10.71
N THR A 110 -17.44 -18.91 10.19
CA THR A 110 -17.35 -20.18 10.95
C THR A 110 -16.11 -20.28 11.85
N VAL A 111 -15.22 -19.30 11.78
CA VAL A 111 -14.02 -19.25 12.62
C VAL A 111 -14.37 -18.80 14.03
N GLY A 112 -13.82 -19.48 15.05
CA GLY A 112 -14.02 -19.14 16.46
C GLY A 112 -13.54 -17.72 16.83
N GLU A 113 -14.11 -17.15 17.89
CA GLU A 113 -13.88 -15.75 18.28
C GLU A 113 -12.41 -15.41 18.55
N TYR A 114 -11.68 -16.30 19.22
CA TYR A 114 -10.26 -16.12 19.49
C TYR A 114 -9.44 -15.92 18.20
N ARG A 115 -9.68 -16.77 17.18
CA ARG A 115 -8.99 -16.66 15.90
C ARG A 115 -9.44 -15.44 15.09
N LYS A 116 -10.68 -14.97 15.28
CA LYS A 116 -11.15 -13.69 14.72
C LYS A 116 -10.38 -12.50 15.31
N LEU A 117 -10.21 -12.46 16.63
CA LEU A 117 -9.43 -11.43 17.31
C LEU A 117 -7.96 -11.45 16.87
N LEU A 118 -7.35 -12.63 16.81
CA LEU A 118 -5.99 -12.79 16.31
C LEU A 118 -5.84 -12.27 14.88
N GLY A 119 -6.78 -12.64 13.99
CA GLY A 119 -6.78 -12.17 12.60
C GLY A 119 -6.90 -10.65 12.48
N GLN A 120 -7.75 -10.01 13.32
CA GLN A 120 -7.86 -8.56 13.37
C GLN A 120 -6.58 -7.89 13.90
N CYS A 121 -5.96 -8.46 14.94
CA CYS A 121 -4.70 -7.97 15.49
C CYS A 121 -3.59 -8.03 14.44
N LEU A 122 -3.42 -9.18 13.79
CA LEU A 122 -2.44 -9.35 12.70
C LEU A 122 -2.73 -8.41 11.51
N PHE A 123 -4.01 -8.17 11.20
CA PHE A 123 -4.39 -7.21 10.17
C PHE A 123 -3.94 -5.78 10.53
N TRP A 124 -4.20 -5.32 11.75
CA TRP A 124 -3.78 -3.99 12.20
C TRP A 124 -2.26 -3.86 12.30
N LEU A 125 -1.57 -4.89 12.79
CA LEU A 125 -0.11 -4.95 12.78
C LEU A 125 0.45 -4.85 11.37
N TYR A 126 -0.16 -5.56 10.40
CA TYR A 126 0.22 -5.44 9.00
C TYR A 126 0.00 -4.03 8.47
N VAL A 127 -1.15 -3.40 8.73
CA VAL A 127 -1.43 -2.04 8.25
C VAL A 127 -0.45 -1.04 8.86
N ILE A 128 -0.31 -1.01 10.18
CA ILE A 128 0.57 -0.08 10.88
C ILE A 128 2.04 -0.34 10.50
N GLY A 129 2.47 -1.59 10.48
CA GLY A 129 3.82 -1.96 10.07
C GLY A 129 4.15 -1.55 8.64
N SER A 130 3.18 -1.65 7.72
CA SER A 130 3.33 -1.17 6.33
C SER A 130 3.61 0.34 6.31
N PHE A 131 2.77 1.14 6.97
CA PHE A 131 2.97 2.60 7.04
C PHE A 131 4.27 2.98 7.75
N ALA A 132 4.53 2.42 8.94
CA ALA A 132 5.70 2.73 9.74
C ALA A 132 7.00 2.40 8.98
N SER A 133 7.09 1.22 8.36
CA SER A 133 8.27 0.83 7.58
C SER A 133 8.51 1.80 6.43
N PHE A 134 7.48 2.11 5.63
CA PHE A 134 7.62 3.05 4.52
C PHE A 134 8.13 4.42 4.96
N PHE A 135 7.55 5.00 6.02
CA PHE A 135 7.97 6.31 6.51
C PHE A 135 9.41 6.30 7.04
N ILE A 136 9.77 5.29 7.84
CA ILE A 136 11.13 5.16 8.40
C ILE A 136 12.17 5.05 7.29
N ILE A 137 11.91 4.20 6.28
CA ILE A 137 12.86 3.99 5.17
C ILE A 137 12.95 5.25 4.30
N ALA A 138 11.82 5.92 4.03
CA ALA A 138 11.80 7.16 3.26
C ALA A 138 12.56 8.29 3.96
N GLU A 139 12.41 8.41 5.28
CA GLU A 139 13.13 9.38 6.11
C GLU A 139 14.63 9.11 6.11
N GLN A 140 15.05 7.85 6.29
CA GLN A 140 16.46 7.45 6.23
C GLN A 140 17.10 7.80 4.87
N LYS A 141 16.40 7.56 3.76
CA LYS A 141 16.87 7.91 2.42
C LYS A 141 17.04 9.43 2.24
N ASN A 142 16.11 10.23 2.77
CA ASN A 142 16.20 11.69 2.67
C ASN A 142 17.40 12.23 3.45
N HIS A 143 17.62 11.78 4.68
CA HIS A 143 18.80 12.18 5.47
C HIS A 143 20.11 11.80 4.76
N SER A 144 20.19 10.61 4.17
CA SER A 144 21.37 10.18 3.40
C SER A 144 21.67 11.06 2.18
N LYS A 145 20.67 11.73 1.59
CA LYS A 145 20.87 12.65 0.46
C LYS A 145 21.30 14.06 0.92
N GLU A 146 20.84 14.50 2.09
CA GLU A 146 21.17 15.82 2.64
C GLU A 146 22.62 15.88 3.17
N GLN A 147 23.10 14.80 3.79
CA GLN A 147 24.44 14.71 4.37
C GLN A 147 25.59 15.07 3.39
N PRO A 148 25.68 14.49 2.18
CA PRO A 148 26.71 14.85 1.20
C PRO A 148 26.51 16.26 0.60
N LEU A 149 25.32 16.85 0.70
CA LEU A 149 25.05 18.20 0.22
C LEU A 149 25.50 19.25 1.25
N ILE A 150 25.32 18.96 2.54
CA ILE A 150 25.83 19.78 3.65
C ILE A 150 27.36 19.79 3.65
N GLU A 151 28.01 18.64 3.49
CA GLU A 151 29.48 18.55 3.43
C GLU A 151 30.05 19.40 2.29
N ARG A 152 29.46 19.34 1.08
CA ARG A 152 29.88 20.19 -0.05
C ARG A 152 29.65 21.68 0.16
N LEU A 153 28.62 22.07 0.92
CA LEU A 153 28.37 23.47 1.27
C LEU A 153 29.32 23.97 2.35
N GLN A 154 29.85 23.10 3.20
CA GLN A 154 30.85 23.45 4.23
C GLN A 154 32.28 23.56 3.66
N GLU A 155 32.55 22.96 2.50
CA GLU A 155 33.85 23.04 1.81
C GLU A 155 34.01 24.29 0.90
N MET A 156 32.96 25.09 0.71
CA MET A 156 32.99 26.36 -0.05
C MET A 156 33.08 27.59 0.86
#